data_AF-A0A937K013-F1
#
_entry.id   AF-A0A937K013-F1
#
_cell.length_a   1.000
_cell.length_b   1.000
_cell.length_c   1.000
_cell.angle_alpha   90.00
_cell.angle_beta   90.00
_cell.angle_gamma   90.00
#
_symmetry.space_group_name_H-M   'P 1'
#
loop_
_entity.id
_entity.type
_entity.pdbx_description
1 polymer ?
#
loop_
_entity_poly.entity_id
_entity_poly.type
_entity_poly.pdbx_seq_one_letter_code
_entity_poly.pdbx_strand_id
1 'polypeptide(L)' 'MFGFLEFKKGIFLQYLEGPENAERTLMKIIKSDNHHGVKRIIYLPLLADRFFCDWHMMLITQQRFVYFGLTDLL' A
#
# COMPACT_ATOMS: atom_id res chain seq x y z
N MET A 1 -0.27 11.11 -3.03
CA MET A 1 -0.25 9.65 -2.90
C MET A 1 -1.22 9.29 -1.81
N PHE A 2 -1.99 8.23 -1.99
CA PHE A 2 -2.94 7.73 -0.99
C PHE A 2 -2.78 6.22 -0.83
N GLY A 3 -3.30 5.67 0.27
CA GLY A 3 -3.28 4.23 0.55
C GLY A 3 -2.98 3.92 2.01
N PHE A 4 -2.50 2.70 2.25
CA PHE A 4 -2.24 2.20 3.59
C PHE A 4 -0.98 1.36 3.68
N LEU A 5 -0.51 1.23 4.91
CA LEU A 5 0.57 0.34 5.31
C LEU A 5 0.09 -0.54 6.47
N GLU A 6 0.24 -1.85 6.35
CA GLU A 6 0.07 -2.80 7.45
C GLU A 6 1.42 -3.44 7.76
N PHE A 7 1.70 -3.67 9.04
CA PHE A 7 2.85 -4.46 9.49
C PHE A 7 2.40 -5.63 10.36
N LYS A 8 2.74 -6.84 9.94
CA LYS A 8 2.36 -8.06 10.66
C LYS A 8 3.46 -9.10 10.57
N LYS A 9 3.86 -9.64 11.73
CA LYS A 9 4.85 -10.72 11.84
C LYS A 9 6.14 -10.45 11.03
N GLY A 10 6.65 -9.22 11.04
CA GLY A 10 7.87 -8.86 10.32
C GLY A 10 7.67 -8.60 8.82
N ILE A 11 6.43 -8.53 8.33
CA ILE A 11 6.11 -8.32 6.91
C ILE A 11 5.28 -7.05 6.78
N PHE A 12 5.66 -6.20 5.83
CA PHE A 12 4.87 -5.05 5.40
C PHE A 12 3.98 -5.42 4.22
N LEU A 13 2.73 -4.97 4.27
CA LEU A 13 1.83 -4.88 3.12
C LEU A 13 1.53 -3.40 2.88
N GLN A 14 1.84 -2.91 1.70
CA GLN A 14 1.60 -1.52 1.33
C GLN A 14 0.74 -1.46 0.07
N TYR A 15 -0.34 -0.70 0.16
CA TYR A 15 -1.18 -0.34 -0.98
C TYR A 15 -0.94 1.13 -1.32
N LEU A 16 -0.76 1.43 -2.61
CA LEU A 16 -0.53 2.77 -3.12
C LEU A 16 -1.49 3.04 -4.28
N GLU A 17 -2.13 4.20 -4.27
CA GLU A 17 -2.91 4.70 -5.40
C GLU A 17 -2.65 6.19 -5.65
N GLY A 18 -2.59 6.57 -6.92
CA GLY A 18 -2.08 7.85 -7.33
C GLY A 18 -1.93 7.99 -8.85
N PRO A 19 -1.52 9.18 -9.31
CA PRO A 19 -1.02 9.32 -10.67
C PRO A 19 0.17 8.37 -10.88
N GLU A 20 0.20 7.68 -12.02
CA GLU A 20 1.22 6.66 -12.34
C GLU A 20 2.66 7.17 -12.12
N ASN A 21 2.95 8.40 -12.54
CA ASN A 21 4.28 9.01 -12.36
C ASN A 21 4.66 9.17 -10.88
N ALA A 22 3.70 9.49 -10.03
CA ALA A 22 3.93 9.63 -8.59
C ALA A 22 4.19 8.25 -7.97
N GLU A 23 3.37 7.25 -8.29
CA GLU A 23 3.54 5.87 -7.82
C GLU A 23 4.90 5.30 -8.25
N ARG A 24 5.28 5.45 -9.53
CA ARG A 24 6.57 5.00 -10.04
C ARG A 24 7.75 5.65 -9.31
N THR A 25 7.63 6.94 -8.99
CA THR A 25 8.67 7.65 -8.24
C THR A 25 8.78 7.14 -6.81
N LEU A 26 7.65 6.97 -6.11
CA LEU A 26 7.64 6.45 -4.75
C LEU A 26 8.13 5.00 -4.69
N MET A 27 7.76 4.16 -5.65
CA MET A 27 8.23 2.78 -5.70
C MET A 27 9.75 2.68 -5.88
N LYS A 28 10.40 3.65 -6.52
CA LYS A 28 11.88 3.70 -6.57
C LYS A 28 12.46 3.95 -5.19
N ILE A 29 11.89 4.91 -4.45
CA ILE A 29 12.30 5.26 -3.09
C ILE A 29 12.13 4.06 -2.16
N ILE A 30 10.95 3.44 -2.15
CA ILE A 30 10.62 2.26 -1.34
C ILE A 30 11.61 1.12 -1.64
N LYS A 31 11.87 0.82 -2.92
CA LYS A 31 12.81 -0.25 -3.31
C LYS A 31 14.25 -0.02 -2.85
N SER A 32 14.66 1.25 -2.70
CA SER A 32 16.01 1.62 -2.27
C SER A 32 16.16 1.76 -0.76
N ASP A 33 15.08 1.62 0.00
CA ASP A 33 15.08 1.80 1.44
C ASP A 33 15.69 0.57 2.15
N ASN A 34 16.75 0.79 2.93
CA ASN A 34 17.49 -0.27 3.61
C ASN A 34 16.77 -0.87 4.83
N HIS A 35 15.64 -0.30 5.27
CA HIS A 35 14.89 -0.82 6.40
C HIS A 35 14.05 -2.06 6.05
N HIS A 36 13.90 -2.38 4.76
CA HIS A 36 13.12 -3.55 4.31
C HIS A 36 13.64 -4.14 2.99
N GLY A 37 13.16 -5.33 2.66
CA GLY A 37 13.37 -5.96 1.35
C GLY A 37 12.04 -6.18 0.63
N VAL A 38 11.95 -5.77 -0.63
CA VAL A 38 10.73 -5.94 -1.44
C VAL A 38 10.63 -7.39 -1.91
N LYS A 39 9.69 -8.15 -1.32
CA LYS A 39 9.48 -9.58 -1.66
C LYS A 39 8.58 -9.79 -2.87
N ARG A 40 7.54 -8.96 -3.03
CA ARG A 40 6.53 -9.08 -4.09
C ARG A 40 5.96 -7.71 -4.42
N ILE A 41 5.63 -7.50 -5.69
CA ILE A 41 4.92 -6.33 -6.18
C ILE A 41 3.73 -6.84 -6.99
N ILE A 42 2.56 -6.27 -6.75
CA ILE A 42 1.34 -6.56 -7.49
C ILE A 42 0.91 -5.24 -8.12
N TYR A 43 0.82 -5.20 -9.45
CA TYR A 43 0.27 -4.07 -10.17
C TYR A 43 -1.21 -4.32 -10.40
N LEU A 44 -2.04 -3.41 -9.91
CA LEU A 44 -3.47 -3.44 -10.15
C LEU A 44 -3.78 -2.76 -11.49
N PRO A 45 -4.88 -3.15 -12.16
CA PRO A 45 -5.34 -2.43 -13.35
C PRO A 45 -5.66 -0.97 -13.03
N LEU A 46 -5.77 -0.14 -14.07
CA LEU A 46 -6.19 1.24 -13.90
C LEU A 46 -7.56 1.28 -13.21
N LEU A 47 -7.63 1.90 -12.04
CA LEU A 47 -8.86 2.05 -11.29
C LEU A 47 -9.56 3.35 -11.71
N ALA A 48 -10.86 3.27 -11.96
CA ALA A 48 -11.67 4.45 -12.25
C ALA A 48 -11.79 5.37 -11.02
N ASP A 49 -11.87 4.76 -9.84
CA ASP A 49 -12.05 5.43 -8.57
C ASP A 49 -10.94 5.07 -7.58
N ARG A 50 -10.70 5.97 -6.62
CA ARG A 50 -9.80 5.77 -5.49
C ARG A 50 -10.52 5.01 -4.38
N PHE A 51 -9.90 3.97 -3.84
CA PHE A 51 -10.47 3.24 -2.70
C PHE A 51 -10.17 3.92 -1.35
N PHE A 52 -9.09 4.72 -1.27
CA PHE A 52 -8.58 5.32 -0.04
C PHE A 52 -8.27 6.81 -0.21
N CYS A 53 -9.17 7.55 -0.85
CA CYS A 53 -8.96 8.97 -1.19
C CYS A 53 -8.67 9.90 0.00
N ASP A 54 -8.99 9.49 1.23
CA ASP A 54 -8.78 10.30 2.43
C ASP A 54 -7.51 9.91 3.20
N TRP A 55 -6.81 8.85 2.78
CA TRP A 55 -5.70 8.28 3.54
C TRP A 55 -4.40 8.54 2.82
N HIS A 56 -3.72 9.65 3.13
CA HIS A 56 -2.42 9.95 2.52
C HIS A 56 -1.42 8.78 2.68
N MET A 57 -1.33 8.23 3.90
CA MET A 57 -0.69 6.95 4.20
C MET A 57 -1.14 6.51 5.59
N MET A 58 -2.20 5.70 5.68
CA MET A 58 -2.69 5.23 6.98
C MET A 58 -1.93 3.98 7.43
N LEU A 59 -1.38 4.01 8.66
CA LEU A 59 -0.91 2.79 9.31
C LEU A 59 -2.11 2.02 9.87
N ILE A 60 -2.32 0.81 9.38
CA ILE A 60 -3.42 -0.07 9.78
C ILE A 60 -2.88 -1.15 10.71
N THR A 61 -3.55 -1.34 11.85
CA THR A 61 -3.34 -2.49 12.73
C THR A 61 -4.19 -3.67 12.26
N GLN A 62 -3.80 -4.90 12.61
CA GLN A 62 -4.55 -6.10 12.20
C GLN A 62 -6.06 -6.04 12.54
N GLN A 63 -6.42 -5.47 13.69
CA GLN A 63 -7.83 -5.29 14.06
C GLN A 63 -8.58 -4.37 13.09
N ARG A 64 -7.94 -3.30 12.64
CA ARG A 64 -8.49 -2.38 11.64
C ARG A 64 -8.52 -2.99 10.24
N PHE A 65 -7.53 -3.81 9.89
CA PHE A 65 -7.48 -4.48 8.59
C PHE A 65 -8.71 -5.38 8.36
N VAL A 66 -9.07 -6.16 9.38
CA VAL A 66 -10.28 -6.99 9.37
C VAL A 66 -11.54 -6.12 9.39
N TYR A 67 -11.57 -5.07 10.22
CA TYR A 67 -12.72 -4.17 10.33
C TYR A 67 -13.09 -3.49 8.99
N PHE A 68 -12.09 -3.12 8.20
CA PHE A 68 -12.30 -2.50 6.88
C PHE A 68 -12.53 -3.51 5.74
N GLY A 69 -12.63 -4.82 6.04
CA GLY A 69 -12.88 -5.84 5.01
C GLY A 69 -11.74 -5.99 4.00
N LEU A 70 -10.52 -5.55 4.34
CA LEU A 70 -9.38 -5.57 3.42
C LEU A 70 -8.79 -6.98 3.22
N THR A 71 -9.35 -7.98 3.90
CA THR A 71 -9.00 -9.39 3.73
C THR A 71 -9.23 -9.91 2.32
N ASP A 72 -10.16 -9.32 1.58
CA ASP A 72 -10.52 -9.77 0.23
C ASP A 72 -9.60 -9.17 -0.86
N LEU A 73 -8.66 -8.29 -0.49
CA LEU A 73 -7.68 -7.66 -1.40
C LEU A 73 -6.37 -8.46 -1.56
N LEU A 74 -6.25 -9.63 -0.92
CA LEU A 74 -5.05 -10.48 -0.89
C LEU A 74 -5.34 -11.88 -1.42
#